data_AF-A0A7Y4JVZ7-F1
#
_entry.id   AF-A0A7Y4JVZ7-F1
#
_cell.length_a   1.000
_cell.length_b   1.000
_cell.length_c   1.000
_cell.angle_alpha   90.00
_cell.angle_beta   90.00
_cell.angle_gamma   90.00
#
_symmetry.space_group_name_H-M   'P 1'
#
loop_
_entity.id
_entity.type
_entity.pdbx_description
1 polymer ?
#
loop_
_entity_poly.entity_id
_entity_poly.type
_entity_poly.pdbx_seq_one_letter_code
_entity_poly.pdbx_strand_id
1 'polypeptide(L)'
;MVLGHMDPVNSLIEIAGPLLLGLASGALFRKFVYPRVLARLGVLARWVTSAANTWVLGVHLCIALGVAAACHASNVVATLMWLHEHLPTPPFALTQELLHGFFLGATFFSGYYLAMFPSSDSEEEPASGTV
;
A
#
# COMPACT_ATOMS: atom_id res chain seq x y z
N MET A 1 32.15 7.67 19.77
CA MET A 1 31.61 8.16 18.48
C MET A 1 31.65 6.99 17.51
N VAL A 2 30.64 6.12 17.57
CA VAL A 2 30.53 4.98 16.66
C VAL A 2 29.78 5.52 15.45
N LEU A 3 30.50 5.70 14.33
CA LEU A 3 29.87 5.88 13.03
C LEU A 3 29.03 4.62 12.78
N GLY A 4 27.72 4.72 13.01
CA GLY A 4 26.78 3.68 12.65
C GLY A 4 26.75 3.56 11.13
N HIS A 5 27.51 2.60 10.61
CA HIS A 5 27.20 2.04 9.30
C HIS A 5 25.83 1.39 9.46
N MET A 6 24.76 2.08 9.06
CA MET A 6 23.46 1.43 8.88
C MET A 6 23.68 0.38 7.80
N ASP A 7 23.73 -0.88 8.21
CA ASP A 7 23.89 -1.98 7.26
C ASP A 7 22.79 -1.84 6.19
N PRO A 8 23.12 -1.93 4.90
CA PRO A 8 22.14 -1.80 3.82
C PRO A 8 20.97 -2.78 4.00
N VAL A 9 21.21 -3.89 4.68
CA VAL A 9 20.22 -4.89 5.09
C VAL A 9 19.20 -4.34 6.09
N ASN A 10 19.63 -3.53 7.06
CA ASN A 10 18.72 -2.92 8.04
C ASN A 10 17.77 -1.93 7.36
N SER A 11 18.30 -1.13 6.43
CA SER A 11 17.48 -0.21 5.61
C SER A 11 16.55 -0.97 4.66
N LEU A 12 17.01 -2.09 4.09
CA LEU A 12 16.16 -2.98 3.29
C LEU A 12 15.04 -3.61 4.11
N ILE A 13 15.29 -4.05 5.34
CA ILE A 13 14.27 -4.60 6.25
C ILE A 13 13.26 -3.53 6.65
N GLU A 14 13.70 -2.30 6.88
CA GLU A 14 12.84 -1.17 7.25
C GLU A 14 11.82 -0.84 6.14
N ILE A 15 12.18 -1.06 4.87
CA ILE A 15 11.29 -0.87 3.72
C ILE A 15 10.50 -2.15 3.42
N ALA A 16 11.17 -3.31 3.37
CA ALA A 16 10.57 -4.58 2.99
C ALA A 16 9.61 -5.10 4.08
N GLY A 17 9.86 -4.81 5.35
CA GLY A 17 9.04 -5.25 6.48
C GLY A 17 7.59 -4.78 6.37
N PRO A 18 7.32 -3.46 6.35
CA PRO A 18 5.98 -2.93 6.17
C PRO A 18 5.35 -3.41 4.86
N LEU A 19 6.12 -3.45 3.76
CA LEU A 19 5.62 -3.88 2.45
C LEU A 19 5.13 -5.34 2.46
N LEU A 20 5.97 -6.26 2.96
CA LEU A 20 5.65 -7.69 3.06
C LEU A 20 4.51 -7.93 4.06
N LEU A 21 4.49 -7.21 5.18
CA LEU A 21 3.40 -7.27 6.13
C LEU A 21 2.08 -6.82 5.49
N GLY A 22 2.12 -5.74 4.71
CA GLY A 22 0.98 -5.26 3.94
C GLY A 22 0.50 -6.30 2.94
N LEU A 23 1.41 -6.88 2.17
CA LEU A 23 1.12 -7.91 1.18
C LEU A 23 0.49 -9.15 1.82
N ALA A 24 1.09 -9.68 2.89
CA ALA A 24 0.55 -10.80 3.64
C ALA A 24 -0.85 -10.48 4.21
N SER A 25 -1.02 -9.29 4.79
CA SER A 25 -2.30 -8.85 5.35
C SER A 25 -3.38 -8.71 4.27
N GLY A 26 -3.04 -8.13 3.12
CA GLY A 26 -3.93 -8.00 1.97
C GLY A 26 -4.31 -9.35 1.38
N ALA A 27 -3.35 -10.27 1.23
CA ALA A 27 -3.60 -11.63 0.75
C ALA A 27 -4.53 -12.41 1.70
N LEU A 28 -4.30 -12.32 3.01
CA LEU A 28 -5.16 -12.93 4.03
C LEU A 28 -6.57 -12.33 4.00
N PHE A 29 -6.68 -11.00 3.91
CA PHE A 29 -7.98 -10.33 3.80
C PHE A 29 -8.74 -10.78 2.56
N ARG A 30 -8.08 -10.77 1.39
CA ARG A 30 -8.66 -11.20 0.12
C ARG A 30 -9.13 -12.66 0.16
N LYS A 31 -8.38 -13.54 0.83
CA LYS A 31 -8.71 -14.96 0.93
C LYS A 31 -9.84 -15.25 1.92
N PHE A 32 -9.82 -14.62 3.10
CA PHE A 32 -10.68 -15.04 4.21
C PHE A 32 -11.81 -14.06 4.52
N VAL A 33 -11.61 -12.76 4.33
CA VAL A 33 -12.57 -11.73 4.75
C VAL A 33 -13.41 -11.27 3.56
N TYR A 34 -12.76 -11.01 2.42
CA TYR A 34 -13.42 -10.48 1.23
C TYR A 34 -14.59 -11.33 0.73
N PRO A 35 -14.52 -12.67 0.65
CA PRO A 35 -15.67 -13.49 0.21
C PRO A 35 -16.86 -13.40 1.18
N ARG A 36 -16.59 -13.32 2.49
CA ARG A 36 -17.63 -13.17 3.52
C ARG A 36 -18.29 -11.81 3.45
N VAL A 37 -17.51 -10.76 3.16
CA VAL A 37 -18.04 -9.40 2.98
C VAL A 37 -18.91 -9.33 1.72
N LEU A 38 -18.45 -9.89 0.59
CA LEU A 38 -19.26 -9.95 -0.64
C LEU A 38 -20.57 -10.73 -0.44
N ALA A 39 -20.52 -11.86 0.27
CA ALA A 39 -21.72 -12.64 0.59
C ALA A 39 -22.74 -11.83 1.41
N ARG A 40 -22.27 -10.92 2.29
CA ARG A 40 -23.15 -10.03 3.06
C ARG A 40 -23.67 -8.84 2.26
N LEU A 41 -22.95 -8.41 1.22
CA LEU A 41 -23.33 -7.25 0.38
C LEU A 41 -24.40 -7.58 -0.65
N GLY A 42 -24.61 -8.85 -0.99
CA GLY A 42 -25.67 -9.29 -1.90
C GLY A 42 -25.62 -8.56 -3.24
N VAL A 43 -26.67 -7.78 -3.58
CA VAL A 43 -26.78 -7.05 -4.85
C VAL A 43 -25.68 -6.00 -5.05
N LEU A 44 -25.14 -5.44 -3.96
CA LEU A 44 -24.05 -4.46 -4.01
C LEU A 44 -22.70 -5.09 -4.39
N ALA A 45 -22.56 -6.42 -4.26
CA ALA A 45 -21.32 -7.12 -4.59
C ALA A 45 -20.88 -6.85 -6.03
N ARG A 46 -21.82 -6.75 -6.98
CA ARG A 46 -21.54 -6.48 -8.40
C ARG A 46 -20.92 -5.09 -8.65
N TRP A 47 -21.25 -4.10 -7.81
CA TRP A 47 -20.63 -2.78 -7.87
C TRP A 47 -19.22 -2.80 -7.30
N VAL A 48 -19.04 -3.51 -6.19
CA VAL A 48 -17.74 -3.65 -5.50
C VAL A 48 -16.75 -4.50 -6.30
N THR A 49 -17.23 -5.47 -7.09
CA THR A 49 -16.37 -6.27 -7.99
C THR A 49 -16.21 -5.68 -9.38
N SER A 50 -16.74 -4.48 -9.63
CA SER A 50 -16.64 -3.84 -10.94
C SER A 50 -15.21 -3.38 -11.26
N ALA A 51 -14.90 -3.26 -12.56
CA ALA A 51 -13.62 -2.71 -13.03
C ALA A 51 -13.36 -1.30 -12.50
N ALA A 52 -14.41 -0.52 -12.21
CA ALA A 52 -14.28 0.79 -11.57
C ALA A 52 -13.65 0.69 -10.18
N ASN A 53 -14.01 -0.32 -9.39
CA ASN A 53 -13.41 -0.53 -8.07
C ASN A 53 -11.94 -0.99 -8.17
N THR A 54 -11.59 -1.78 -9.18
CA THR A 54 -10.19 -2.12 -9.49
C THR A 54 -9.37 -0.89 -9.88
N TRP A 55 -9.94 0.02 -10.66
CA TRP A 55 -9.30 1.31 -10.96
C TRP A 55 -9.10 2.16 -9.71
N VAL A 56 -10.10 2.24 -8.84
CA VAL A 56 -9.99 2.94 -7.56
C VAL A 56 -8.86 2.35 -6.71
N LEU A 57 -8.71 1.02 -6.68
CA LEU A 57 -7.58 0.36 -6.00
C LEU A 57 -6.22 0.80 -6.58
N GLY A 58 -6.11 0.91 -7.90
CA GLY A 58 -4.90 1.43 -8.55
C GLY A 58 -4.60 2.88 -8.22
N VAL A 59 -5.62 3.73 -8.15
CA VAL A 59 -5.44 5.12 -7.70
C VAL A 59 -4.92 5.16 -6.26
N HIS A 60 -5.48 4.36 -5.36
CA HIS A 60 -5.00 4.28 -3.98
C HIS A 60 -3.55 3.77 -3.89
N LEU A 61 -3.19 2.78 -4.70
CA LEU A 61 -1.81 2.31 -4.80
C LEU A 61 -0.87 3.43 -5.29
N CYS A 62 -1.23 4.16 -6.34
CA CYS A 62 -0.42 5.27 -6.84
C CYS A 62 -0.25 6.38 -5.79
N ILE A 63 -1.31 6.71 -5.05
CA ILE A 63 -1.25 7.69 -3.96
C ILE A 63 -0.31 7.18 -2.86
N ALA A 64 -0.46 5.93 -2.42
CA ALA A 64 0.39 5.34 -1.39
C ALA A 64 1.86 5.32 -1.81
N LEU A 65 2.16 4.95 -3.06
CA LEU A 65 3.52 5.00 -3.59
C LEU A 65 4.06 6.43 -3.67
N GLY A 66 3.24 7.40 -4.07
CA GLY A 66 3.62 8.81 -4.08
C GLY A 66 3.94 9.35 -2.69
N VAL A 67 3.13 9.01 -1.69
CA VAL A 67 3.38 9.37 -0.28
C VAL A 67 4.65 8.69 0.23
N ALA A 68 4.86 7.41 -0.07
CA ALA A 68 6.07 6.70 0.30
C ALA A 68 7.31 7.35 -0.35
N ALA A 69 7.25 7.69 -1.62
CA ALA A 69 8.34 8.37 -2.32
C ALA A 69 8.63 9.75 -1.72
N ALA A 70 7.59 10.55 -1.42
CA ALA A 70 7.75 11.87 -0.81
C ALA A 70 8.32 11.80 0.61
N CYS A 71 7.91 10.81 1.40
CA CYS A 71 8.33 10.65 2.79
C CYS A 71 9.63 9.84 2.96
N HIS A 72 10.17 9.28 1.88
CA HIS A 72 11.41 8.52 1.90
C HIS A 72 12.59 9.36 2.41
N ALA A 73 13.57 8.70 3.06
CA ALA A 73 14.72 9.37 3.69
C ALA A 73 15.50 10.30 2.74
N SER A 74 15.54 9.99 1.44
CA SER A 74 16.19 10.85 0.42
C SER A 74 15.45 12.16 0.13
N ASN A 75 14.14 12.21 0.38
CA ASN A 75 13.26 13.32 -0.01
C ASN A 75 12.67 14.06 1.20
N VAL A 76 12.85 13.53 2.41
CA VAL A 76 12.21 14.01 3.64
C VAL A 76 12.42 15.51 3.90
N VAL A 77 13.62 16.03 3.63
CA VAL A 77 13.94 17.45 3.80
C VAL A 77 13.20 18.32 2.78
N ALA A 78 13.21 17.92 1.51
CA ALA A 78 12.50 18.64 0.46
C ALA A 78 10.99 18.65 0.71
N THR A 79 10.44 17.52 1.14
CA THR A 79 9.02 17.38 1.48
C THR A 79 8.63 18.24 2.69
N LEU A 80 9.44 18.27 3.76
CA LEU A 80 9.18 19.14 4.90
C LEU A 80 9.20 20.62 4.53
N MET A 81 10.17 21.06 3.71
CA MET A 81 10.21 22.44 3.23
C MET A 81 8.98 22.77 2.38
N TRP A 82 8.63 21.89 1.44
CA TRP A 82 7.44 22.08 0.59
C TRP A 82 6.16 22.19 1.43
N LEU A 83 5.98 21.31 2.43
CA LEU A 83 4.83 21.35 3.34
C LEU A 83 4.79 22.66 4.14
N HIS A 84 5.94 23.13 4.61
CA HIS A 84 6.02 24.39 5.36
C HIS A 84 5.68 25.61 4.51
N GLU A 85 6.05 25.59 3.23
CA GLU A 85 5.80 26.69 2.29
C GLU A 85 4.35 26.72 1.79
N HIS A 86 3.73 25.55 1.57
CA HIS A 86 2.44 25.45 0.88
C HIS A 86 1.24 25.22 1.80
N LEU A 87 1.46 24.77 3.04
CA LEU A 87 0.36 24.50 3.97
C LEU A 87 0.31 25.53 5.12
N PRO A 88 -0.90 25.90 5.57
CA PRO A 88 -1.04 26.64 6.81
C PRO A 88 -0.45 25.82 7.96
N THR A 89 0.14 26.50 8.94
CA THR A 89 0.84 25.85 10.06
C THR A 89 -0.12 24.90 10.78
N PRO A 90 0.14 23.57 10.74
CA PRO A 90 -0.76 22.61 11.37
C PRO A 90 -0.70 22.74 12.90
N PRO A 91 -1.73 22.26 13.63
CA PRO A 91 -1.75 22.30 15.10
C PRO A 91 -0.75 21.33 15.76
N PHE A 92 0.06 20.63 14.96
CA PHE A 92 1.10 19.71 15.38
C PHE A 92 2.39 20.01 14.63
N ALA A 93 3.54 19.65 15.21
CA ALA A 93 4.82 19.84 14.54
C ALA A 93 4.98 18.86 13.37
N LEU A 94 5.29 19.39 12.18
CA LEU A 94 5.75 18.59 11.04
C LEU A 94 7.20 18.19 11.29
N THR A 95 7.41 16.95 11.75
CA THR A 95 8.74 16.41 12.10
C THR A 95 9.17 15.31 11.12
N GLN A 96 10.48 15.05 11.07
CA GLN A 96 11.04 13.93 10.31
C GLN A 96 10.47 12.58 10.77
N GLU A 97 10.30 12.37 12.07
CA GLU A 97 9.68 11.15 12.63
C GLU A 97 8.24 10.96 12.17
N LEU A 98 7.48 12.06 12.04
CA LEU A 98 6.12 12.00 11.52
C LEU A 98 6.10 11.56 10.06
N LEU A 99 6.98 12.12 9.21
CA LEU A 99 7.11 11.68 7.82
C LEU A 99 7.61 10.24 7.73
N HIS A 100 8.48 9.81 8.63
CA HIS A 100 8.89 8.41 8.69
C HIS A 100 7.71 7.49 9.02
N GLY A 101 6.84 7.87 9.95
CA GLY A 101 5.57 7.16 10.20
C GLY A 101 4.68 7.09 8.95
N PHE A 102 4.56 8.19 8.20
CA PHE A 102 3.83 8.19 6.92
C PHE A 102 4.48 7.29 5.87
N PHE A 103 5.82 7.27 5.80
CA PHE A 103 6.56 6.36 4.92
C PHE A 103 6.24 4.89 5.23
N LEU A 104 6.30 4.49 6.50
CA LEU A 104 6.02 3.12 6.93
C LEU A 104 4.56 2.74 6.62
N GLY A 105 3.61 3.61 6.96
CA GLY A 105 2.20 3.40 6.68
C GLY A 105 1.90 3.30 5.18
N ALA A 106 2.44 4.21 4.38
CA ALA A 106 2.26 4.22 2.94
C ALA A 106 2.89 2.99 2.26
N THR A 107 4.04 2.53 2.75
CA THR A 107 4.71 1.31 2.28
C THR A 107 3.87 0.07 2.61
N PHE A 108 3.31 -0.01 3.82
CA PHE A 108 2.35 -1.04 4.20
C PHE A 108 1.11 -1.06 3.29
N PHE A 109 0.48 0.10 3.09
CA PHE A 109 -0.71 0.19 2.25
C PHE A 109 -0.42 -0.13 0.78
N SER A 110 0.77 0.22 0.29
CA SER A 110 1.21 -0.17 -1.05
C SER A 110 1.22 -1.69 -1.21
N GLY A 111 1.82 -2.42 -0.25
CA GLY A 111 1.80 -3.88 -0.25
C GLY A 111 0.38 -4.46 -0.11
N TYR A 112 -0.44 -3.88 0.76
CA TYR A 112 -1.83 -4.28 0.97
C TYR A 112 -2.67 -4.14 -0.31
N TYR A 113 -2.61 -2.98 -0.97
CA TYR A 113 -3.36 -2.75 -2.20
C TYR A 113 -2.85 -3.62 -3.34
N LEU A 114 -1.54 -3.85 -3.43
CA LEU A 114 -0.95 -4.76 -4.43
C LEU A 114 -1.53 -6.18 -4.31
N ALA A 115 -1.64 -6.72 -3.08
CA ALA A 115 -2.21 -8.04 -2.85
C ALA A 115 -3.72 -8.13 -3.13
N MET A 116 -4.41 -7.00 -3.12
CA MET A 116 -5.85 -6.89 -3.35
C MET A 116 -6.21 -6.81 -4.84
N PHE A 117 -5.25 -6.55 -5.73
CA PHE A 117 -5.51 -6.56 -7.17
C PHE A 117 -6.01 -7.94 -7.60
N PRO A 118 -7.08 -8.03 -8.41
CA PRO A 118 -7.51 -9.30 -8.96
C PRO A 118 -6.34 -9.92 -9.70
N SER A 119 -6.07 -11.19 -9.37
CA SER A 119 -5.11 -11.99 -10.11
C SER A 119 -5.69 -12.16 -11.50
N SER A 120 -4.93 -11.92 -12.56
CA SER A 120 -5.31 -12.42 -13.87
C SER A 120 -5.37 -13.94 -13.75
N ASP A 121 -6.58 -14.49 -13.66
CA ASP A 121 -6.80 -15.90 -13.96
C ASP A 121 -6.54 -16.07 -15.47
N SER A 122 -5.26 -16.08 -15.82
CA SER A 122 -4.73 -16.64 -17.06
C SER A 122 -4.21 -18.05 -16.79
N GLU A 123 -4.90 -18.79 -15.92
CA GLU A 123 -4.96 -20.23 -16.04
C GLU A 123 -6.13 -20.49 -16.98
N GLU A 124 -5.81 -20.71 -18.25
CA GLU A 124 -6.70 -21.32 -19.21
C GLU A 124 -7.31 -22.55 -18.56
N GLU A 125 -8.59 -22.50 -18.24
CA GLU A 125 -9.41 -23.67 -18.02
C GLU A 125 -9.28 -24.51 -19.30
N PRO A 126 -8.60 -25.69 -19.30
CA PRO A 126 -8.79 -26.58 -20.41
C PRO A 126 -10.25 -26.99 -20.31
N ALA A 127 -11.05 -26.51 -21.26
CA ALA A 127 -12.34 -27.10 -21.59
C ALA A 127 -12.10 -28.58 -21.91
N SER A 128 -11.98 -29.42 -20.89
CA SER A 128 -12.07 -30.87 -21.02
C SER A 128 -13.54 -31.19 -21.06
N GLY A 129 -14.10 -30.89 -22.24
CA GLY A 129 -15.40 -31.33 -22.65
C GLY A 129 -15.50 -32.85 -22.51
N THR A 130 -16.68 -33.25 -22.07
CA THR A 130 -17.22 -34.59 -22.04
C THR A 130 -16.98 -35.31 -23.38
N VAL A 131 -16.36 -36.49 -23.34
CA VAL A 131 -16.84 -37.72 -24.02
C VAL A 131 -16.52 -38.91 -23.11
#